data_AF-A0A4Y9Z806-F1
#
_entry.id   AF-A0A4Y9Z806-F1
#
_cell.length_a   1.000
_cell.length_b   1.000
_cell.length_c   1.000
_cell.angle_alpha   90.00
_cell.angle_beta   90.00
_cell.angle_gamma   90.00
#
_symmetry.space_group_name_H-M   'P 1'
#
loop_
_entity.id
_entity.type
_entity.pdbx_description
1 polymer ?
#
loop_
_entity_poly.entity_id
_entity_poly.type
_entity_poly.pdbx_seq_one_letter_code
_entity_poly.pdbx_strand_id
1 'polypeptide(L)'
;MPPRLIGYTSPDYVKDGVTSAYSTQFNSRNLEQPWYSPISDTLHSLVNPSPFPDKNLKGTMNAREQYNLWIPKEDFDLARLGKLEAEARFPDEVPLRRSARREATAESVPQTDPSGAVQEQLTAFKNFRNAAAQNTAADRDSGGDISIVTAATVPNHTAKNAFPDVVLCHTCSVKTMRPSKKDVCVAWDHRLGQKTSHQCFPIIVEVKRGPSRCLRDNALKASKTKLLLEAESDLIYYMSILFQRDPNASSVIAIPFAGGWWRWVQFDRADIPPPAFFAKPRHISAEAEAIYVLKDGAALRKFATRPTYYLGQTASDKEWARLRQDALLPILEAHATNHSTSGPNADN
;
A
#
# COMPACT_ATOMS: atom_id res chain seq x y z
N MET A 1 -34.59 -0.41 14.40
CA MET A 1 -33.77 -1.39 13.65
C MET A 1 -32.90 -0.61 12.68
N PRO A 2 -31.58 -0.86 12.62
CA PRO A 2 -30.75 -0.28 11.56
C PRO A 2 -31.30 -0.71 10.19
N PRO A 3 -31.31 0.18 9.19
CA PRO A 3 -31.79 -0.16 7.85
C PRO A 3 -31.06 -1.40 7.35
N ARG A 4 -31.82 -2.37 6.81
CA ARG A 4 -31.23 -3.57 6.19
C ARG A 4 -30.26 -3.11 5.12
N LEU A 5 -29.00 -3.50 5.26
CA LEU A 5 -27.94 -3.22 4.30
C LEU A 5 -28.42 -3.62 2.90
N ILE A 6 -28.43 -2.64 2.00
CA ILE A 6 -28.78 -2.84 0.60
C ILE A 6 -27.72 -3.77 0.02
N GLY A 7 -28.14 -4.92 -0.52
CA GLY A 7 -27.23 -5.84 -1.19
C GLY A 7 -26.46 -5.09 -2.29
N TYR A 8 -25.17 -5.40 -2.46
CA TYR A 8 -24.41 -4.84 -3.58
C TYR A 8 -24.95 -5.40 -4.89
N THR A 9 -25.11 -4.55 -5.89
CA THR A 9 -25.46 -4.94 -7.27
C THR A 9 -24.56 -4.15 -8.20
N SER A 10 -23.87 -4.83 -9.11
CA SER A 10 -23.00 -4.16 -10.08
C SER A 10 -23.84 -3.22 -10.95
N PRO A 11 -23.50 -1.91 -10.99
CA PRO A 11 -24.15 -0.95 -11.87
C PRO A 11 -23.98 -1.33 -13.34
N ASP A 12 -24.89 -0.88 -14.21
CA ASP A 12 -24.84 -1.23 -15.64
C ASP A 12 -23.57 -0.71 -16.33
N TYR A 13 -23.06 0.46 -15.94
CA TYR A 13 -21.80 0.99 -16.47
C TYR A 13 -20.59 0.08 -16.18
N VAL A 14 -20.59 -0.68 -15.07
CA VAL A 14 -19.54 -1.68 -14.80
C VAL A 14 -19.64 -2.82 -15.81
N LYS A 15 -20.85 -3.28 -16.13
CA LYS A 15 -21.09 -4.35 -17.10
C LYS A 15 -20.71 -3.90 -18.52
N ASP A 16 -21.02 -2.66 -18.86
CA ASP A 16 -20.62 -2.02 -20.11
C ASP A 16 -19.09 -1.90 -20.20
N GLY A 17 -18.43 -1.52 -19.10
CA GLY A 17 -16.97 -1.48 -18.98
C GLY A 17 -16.32 -2.85 -19.20
N VAL A 18 -16.86 -3.91 -18.58
CA VAL A 18 -16.40 -5.29 -18.81
C VAL A 18 -16.57 -5.70 -20.28
N THR A 19 -17.73 -5.36 -20.88
CA THR A 19 -18.02 -5.67 -22.29
C THR A 19 -17.07 -4.93 -23.23
N SER A 20 -16.79 -3.65 -22.94
CA SER A 20 -15.82 -2.82 -23.66
C SER A 20 -14.41 -3.38 -23.55
N ALA A 21 -13.97 -3.75 -22.34
CA ALA A 21 -12.67 -4.36 -22.10
C ALA A 21 -12.47 -5.63 -22.94
N TYR A 22 -13.49 -6.48 -23.01
CA TYR A 22 -13.49 -7.65 -23.89
C TYR A 22 -13.57 -7.31 -25.37
N SER A 23 -14.09 -6.15 -25.76
CA SER A 23 -14.24 -5.76 -27.17
C SER A 23 -12.96 -5.17 -27.75
N THR A 24 -12.10 -4.58 -26.92
CA THR A 24 -10.81 -4.05 -27.37
C THR A 24 -9.91 -5.15 -27.95
N GLN A 25 -9.68 -5.16 -29.26
CA GLN A 25 -8.73 -6.05 -29.94
C GLN A 25 -7.33 -5.42 -30.06
N PHE A 26 -7.19 -4.16 -29.66
CA PHE A 26 -6.11 -3.28 -30.06
C PHE A 26 -5.50 -2.56 -28.85
N ASN A 27 -4.64 -3.25 -28.09
CA ASN A 27 -3.53 -2.55 -27.43
C ASN A 27 -2.39 -3.52 -27.10
N SER A 28 -1.32 -3.52 -27.88
CA SER A 28 -0.14 -4.37 -27.62
C SER A 28 0.73 -3.87 -26.47
N ARG A 29 0.50 -2.65 -25.97
CA ARG A 29 1.39 -2.00 -25.00
C ARG A 29 0.85 -1.90 -23.58
N ASN A 30 -0.45 -2.18 -23.37
CA ASN A 30 -1.01 -2.32 -22.03
C ASN A 30 -2.31 -3.16 -22.08
N LEU A 31 -2.18 -4.49 -21.93
CA LEU A 31 -3.30 -5.42 -22.00
C LEU A 31 -4.20 -5.38 -20.75
N GLU A 32 -3.79 -4.65 -19.72
CA GLU A 32 -4.47 -4.54 -18.42
C GLU A 32 -5.32 -3.29 -18.35
N GLN A 33 -4.92 -2.20 -18.99
CA GLN A 33 -5.61 -0.90 -18.95
C GLN A 33 -7.13 -0.96 -19.19
N PRO A 34 -7.67 -1.73 -20.15
CA PRO A 34 -9.13 -1.80 -20.33
C PRO A 34 -9.87 -2.37 -19.11
N TRP A 35 -9.18 -3.11 -18.24
CA TRP A 35 -9.73 -3.68 -17.03
C TRP A 35 -9.71 -2.74 -15.83
N TYR A 36 -8.91 -1.67 -15.84
CA TYR A 36 -8.82 -0.74 -14.72
C TYR A 36 -10.14 -0.02 -14.46
N SER A 37 -10.79 0.53 -15.49
CA SER A 37 -12.06 1.26 -15.34
C SER A 37 -13.15 0.40 -14.66
N PRO A 38 -13.58 -0.77 -15.19
CA PRO A 38 -14.66 -1.52 -14.55
C PRO A 38 -14.32 -1.98 -13.12
N ILE A 39 -13.04 -2.19 -12.81
CA ILE A 39 -12.59 -2.57 -11.46
C ILE A 39 -12.60 -1.36 -10.52
N SER A 40 -12.06 -0.22 -10.95
CA SER A 40 -12.05 1.05 -10.21
C SER A 40 -13.47 1.52 -9.93
N ASP A 41 -14.34 1.45 -10.94
CA ASP A 41 -15.78 1.74 -10.87
C ASP A 41 -16.51 0.83 -9.87
N THR A 42 -16.20 -0.47 -9.89
CA THR A 42 -16.71 -1.44 -8.91
C THR A 42 -16.30 -1.04 -7.50
N LEU A 43 -15.02 -0.76 -7.25
CA LEU A 43 -14.52 -0.35 -5.94
C LEU A 43 -15.10 0.99 -5.48
N HIS A 44 -15.28 1.94 -6.40
CA HIS A 44 -15.94 3.21 -6.11
C HIS A 44 -17.39 2.98 -5.72
N SER A 45 -18.16 2.18 -6.47
CA SER A 45 -19.55 1.86 -6.15
C SER A 45 -19.69 1.06 -4.85
N LEU A 46 -18.68 0.26 -4.48
CA LEU A 46 -18.62 -0.47 -3.21
C LEU A 46 -18.64 0.49 -2.00
N VAL A 47 -18.06 1.69 -2.16
CA VAL A 47 -17.91 2.69 -1.08
C VAL A 47 -18.73 3.97 -1.25
N ASN A 48 -19.39 4.19 -2.38
CA ASN A 48 -20.09 5.42 -2.74
C ASN A 48 -21.61 5.22 -2.91
N PRO A 49 -22.48 6.15 -2.47
CA PRO A 49 -22.48 6.96 -1.26
C PRO A 49 -23.46 6.33 -0.27
N SER A 50 -23.25 5.05 0.09
CA SER A 50 -23.96 4.55 1.25
C SER A 50 -23.26 5.20 2.44
N PRO A 51 -23.92 6.07 3.24
CA PRO A 51 -23.35 6.44 4.52
C PRO A 51 -22.99 5.13 5.20
N PHE A 52 -21.71 4.97 5.56
CA PHE A 52 -21.32 3.86 6.41
C PHE A 52 -22.31 3.92 7.59
N PRO A 53 -23.09 2.84 7.82
CA PRO A 53 -24.25 2.91 8.72
C PRO A 53 -23.81 3.30 10.13
N ASP A 54 -22.53 3.09 10.44
CA ASP A 54 -21.91 3.61 11.64
C ASP A 54 -21.48 5.08 11.47
N LYS A 55 -22.18 5.97 12.18
CA LYS A 55 -21.86 7.40 12.29
C LYS A 55 -20.44 7.67 12.84
N ASN A 56 -19.78 6.63 13.37
CA ASN A 56 -18.47 6.76 14.00
C ASN A 56 -17.30 6.63 13.01
N LEU A 57 -17.54 6.12 11.79
CA LEU A 57 -16.50 6.01 10.77
C LEU A 57 -16.19 7.39 10.17
N LYS A 58 -15.16 8.06 10.70
CA LYS A 58 -14.65 9.33 10.18
C LYS A 58 -13.89 9.12 8.87
N GLY A 59 -13.96 10.10 7.97
CA GLY A 59 -13.18 10.15 6.73
C GLY A 59 -13.96 9.76 5.48
N THR A 60 -13.25 9.69 4.37
CA THR A 60 -13.78 9.32 3.06
C THR A 60 -13.02 8.14 2.48
N MET A 61 -13.72 7.35 1.67
CA MET A 61 -13.16 6.21 0.95
C MET A 61 -13.11 6.54 -0.54
N ASN A 62 -11.99 6.25 -1.18
CA ASN A 62 -11.86 6.43 -2.62
C ASN A 62 -10.95 5.37 -3.25
N ALA A 63 -11.35 4.80 -4.38
CA ALA A 63 -10.44 3.99 -5.17
C ALA A 63 -9.41 4.92 -5.85
N ARG A 64 -8.17 4.42 -5.98
CA ARG A 64 -7.06 5.12 -6.64
C ARG A 64 -6.29 4.15 -7.50
N GLU A 65 -6.12 4.49 -8.77
CA GLU A 65 -5.30 3.73 -9.69
C GLU A 65 -3.82 4.08 -9.54
N GLN A 66 -2.94 3.11 -9.73
CA GLN A 66 -1.47 3.23 -9.76
C GLN A 66 -0.90 4.02 -8.59
N TYR A 67 -1.44 3.78 -7.40
CA TYR A 67 -1.05 4.52 -6.20
C TYR A 67 0.28 4.00 -5.66
N ASN A 68 1.29 4.87 -5.59
CA ASN A 68 2.61 4.46 -5.15
C ASN A 68 2.65 4.21 -3.64
N LEU A 69 2.99 2.99 -3.25
CA LEU A 69 3.36 2.66 -1.89
C LEU A 69 4.83 3.04 -1.67
N TRP A 70 5.07 4.32 -1.41
CA TRP A 70 6.41 4.81 -1.10
C TRP A 70 6.88 4.34 0.28
N ILE A 71 8.09 3.80 0.34
CA ILE A 71 8.88 3.68 1.57
C ILE A 71 10.12 4.57 1.39
N PRO A 72 10.33 5.59 2.24
CA PRO A 72 11.57 6.36 2.24
C PRO A 72 12.78 5.45 2.37
N LYS A 73 13.88 5.77 1.69
CA LYS A 73 15.10 4.96 1.74
C LYS A 73 15.64 4.83 3.18
N GLU A 74 15.44 5.87 3.99
CA GLU A 74 15.83 5.86 5.41
C GLU A 74 15.02 4.88 6.26
N ASP A 75 13.75 4.63 5.89
CA ASP A 75 12.88 3.67 6.57
C ASP A 75 13.11 2.22 6.08
N PHE A 76 13.81 2.06 4.96
CA PHE A 76 14.30 0.78 4.47
C PHE A 76 15.65 0.41 5.10
N ASP A 77 15.77 0.56 6.42
CA ASP A 77 16.91 0.04 7.18
C ASP A 77 16.69 -1.45 7.48
N LEU A 78 17.24 -2.31 6.63
CA LEU A 78 17.23 -3.77 6.80
C LEU A 78 17.79 -4.21 8.16
N ALA A 79 18.69 -3.44 8.77
CA ALA A 79 19.25 -3.75 10.09
C ALA A 79 18.23 -3.50 11.21
N ARG A 80 17.38 -2.47 11.07
CA ARG A 80 16.30 -2.18 12.03
C ARG A 80 15.17 -3.21 11.94
N LEU A 81 14.88 -3.71 10.74
CA LEU A 81 13.88 -4.75 10.48
C LEU A 81 14.18 -6.06 11.24
N GLY A 82 15.42 -6.57 11.13
CA GLY A 82 15.82 -7.77 11.86
C GLY A 82 15.73 -7.60 13.39
N LYS A 83 15.93 -6.38 13.89
CA LYS A 83 15.82 -6.06 15.31
C LYS A 83 14.37 -6.03 15.80
N LEU A 84 13.46 -5.39 15.06
CA LEU A 84 12.04 -5.33 15.39
C LEU A 84 11.37 -6.72 15.33
N GLU A 85 11.77 -7.56 14.37
CA GLU A 85 11.28 -8.94 14.29
C GLU A 85 11.78 -9.81 15.45
N ALA A 86 13.02 -9.60 15.90
CA ALA A 86 13.56 -10.27 17.08
C ALA A 86 12.83 -9.81 18.36
N GLU A 87 12.61 -8.49 18.52
CA GLU A 87 11.88 -7.91 19.64
C GLU A 87 10.41 -8.38 19.69
N ALA A 88 9.76 -8.57 18.53
CA ALA A 88 8.39 -9.06 18.45
C ALA A 88 8.25 -10.57 18.74
N ARG A 89 9.28 -11.38 18.44
CA ARG A 89 9.30 -12.83 18.75
C ARG A 89 9.66 -13.12 20.19
N PHE A 90 10.46 -12.28 20.82
CA PHE A 90 10.97 -12.46 22.17
C PHE A 90 10.87 -11.15 22.97
N PRO A 91 9.65 -10.74 23.36
CA PRO A 91 9.43 -9.45 24.02
C PRO A 91 10.18 -9.31 25.36
N ASP A 92 10.54 -10.43 26.00
CA ASP A 92 11.23 -10.46 27.30
C ASP A 92 12.76 -10.63 27.19
N GLU A 93 13.32 -10.83 26.00
CA GLU A 93 14.77 -10.96 25.80
C GLU A 93 15.38 -9.65 25.28
N VAL A 94 15.43 -8.64 26.14
CA VAL A 94 16.23 -7.43 25.86
C VAL A 94 17.72 -7.82 25.84
N PRO A 95 18.48 -7.56 24.75
CA PRO A 95 19.89 -7.92 24.74
C PRO A 95 20.66 -7.06 25.75
N LEU A 96 21.21 -7.72 26.77
CA LEU A 96 22.30 -7.18 27.58
C LEU A 96 23.38 -6.63 26.64
N ARG A 97 23.62 -5.32 26.74
CA ARG A 97 24.73 -4.59 26.10
C ARG A 97 26.02 -5.41 26.23
N ARG A 98 26.43 -6.11 25.16
CA ARG A 98 27.80 -6.61 25.03
C ARG A 98 28.66 -5.49 24.47
N SER A 99 29.19 -4.68 25.38
CA SER A 99 30.43 -3.94 25.18
C SER A 99 31.60 -4.94 25.05
N ALA A 100 32.25 -5.00 23.88
CA ALA A 100 33.70 -5.09 23.72
C ALA A 100 34.14 -5.46 22.28
N ARG A 101 34.87 -4.52 21.65
CA ARG A 101 36.21 -4.69 21.06
C ARG A 101 36.42 -5.70 19.92
N ARG A 102 36.71 -5.18 18.72
CA ARG A 102 38.02 -5.35 18.05
C ARG A 102 38.16 -4.44 16.84
N GLU A 103 39.19 -3.59 16.89
CA GLU A 103 39.77 -2.91 15.73
C GLU A 103 40.45 -3.93 14.82
N ALA A 104 40.22 -3.82 13.52
CA ALA A 104 41.07 -4.40 12.50
C ALA A 104 41.23 -3.37 11.37
N THR A 105 42.48 -2.97 11.18
CA THR A 105 43.02 -2.13 10.11
C THR A 105 42.63 -2.63 8.73
N ALA A 106 42.01 -1.77 7.94
CA ALA A 106 41.77 -2.00 6.51
C ALA A 106 42.73 -1.13 5.68
N GLU A 107 43.43 -1.80 4.77
CA GLU A 107 44.35 -1.22 3.79
C GLU A 107 43.63 -0.24 2.84
N SER A 108 44.29 0.89 2.58
CA SER A 108 43.80 1.97 1.72
C SER A 108 43.90 1.59 0.24
N VAL A 109 42.76 1.55 -0.44
CA VAL A 109 42.67 1.50 -1.91
C VAL A 109 42.91 2.91 -2.48
N PRO A 110 43.70 3.09 -3.57
CA PRO A 110 43.92 4.41 -4.16
C PRO A 110 42.61 5.00 -4.70
N GLN A 111 42.18 6.14 -4.15
CA GLN A 111 41.10 6.93 -4.70
C GLN A 111 41.61 7.68 -5.93
N THR A 112 41.04 7.39 -7.10
CA THR A 112 41.14 8.26 -8.27
C THR A 112 40.29 9.50 -8.04
N ASP A 113 40.93 10.68 -8.10
CA ASP A 113 40.28 11.98 -7.95
C ASP A 113 39.15 12.15 -8.99
N PRO A 114 37.91 12.41 -8.57
CA PRO A 114 36.87 12.84 -9.50
C PRO A 114 37.20 14.23 -10.02
N SER A 115 36.99 14.46 -11.32
CA SER A 115 37.26 15.75 -11.96
C SER A 115 36.58 16.91 -11.21
N GLY A 116 37.22 18.09 -11.20
CA GLY A 116 36.79 19.25 -10.39
C GLY A 116 35.32 19.65 -10.56
N ALA A 117 34.70 19.37 -11.72
CA ALA A 117 33.28 19.62 -11.96
C ALA A 117 32.33 18.75 -11.12
N VAL A 118 32.73 17.52 -10.79
CA VAL A 118 31.93 16.61 -9.93
C VAL A 118 32.01 17.03 -8.47
N GLN A 119 33.17 17.51 -8.03
CA GLN A 119 33.38 17.98 -6.66
C GLN A 119 32.61 19.27 -6.37
N GLU A 120 32.52 20.16 -7.36
CA GLU A 120 31.76 21.41 -7.28
C GLU A 120 30.24 21.15 -7.23
N GLN A 121 29.74 20.20 -8.03
CA GLN A 121 28.34 19.75 -7.95
C GLN A 121 28.01 19.06 -6.63
N LEU A 122 28.92 18.23 -6.09
CA LEU A 122 28.74 17.59 -4.78
C LEU A 122 28.71 18.63 -3.64
N THR A 123 29.50 19.69 -3.76
CA THR A 123 29.57 20.77 -2.76
C THR A 123 28.31 21.63 -2.83
N ALA A 124 27.85 22.00 -4.02
CA ALA A 124 26.58 22.71 -4.22
C ALA A 124 25.38 21.90 -3.69
N PHE A 125 25.36 20.58 -3.91
CA PHE A 125 24.31 19.69 -3.40
C PHE A 125 24.35 19.56 -1.87
N LYS A 126 25.53 19.44 -1.25
CA LYS A 126 25.68 19.43 0.21
C LYS A 126 25.21 20.74 0.83
N ASN A 127 25.51 21.87 0.21
CA ASN A 127 25.07 23.19 0.67
C ASN A 127 23.54 23.36 0.57
N PHE A 128 22.93 22.88 -0.52
CA PHE A 128 21.47 22.87 -0.67
C PHE A 128 20.79 21.99 0.39
N ARG A 129 21.33 20.80 0.66
CA ARG A 129 20.81 19.87 1.68
C ARG A 129 20.91 20.45 3.10
N ASN A 130 22.01 21.12 3.42
CA ASN A 130 22.21 21.72 4.73
C ASN A 130 21.30 22.95 4.95
N ALA A 131 21.04 23.73 3.91
CA ALA A 131 20.07 24.84 3.97
C ALA A 131 18.62 24.35 4.17
N ALA A 132 18.24 23.23 3.54
CA ALA A 132 16.93 22.61 3.73
C ALA A 132 16.76 21.97 5.13
N ALA A 133 17.83 21.39 5.68
CA ALA A 133 17.86 20.81 7.02
C ALA A 133 17.77 21.87 8.14
N GLN A 134 18.35 23.06 7.93
CA GLN A 134 18.27 24.16 8.89
C GLN A 134 16.86 24.80 8.95
N ASN A 135 16.08 24.73 7.87
CA ASN A 135 14.69 25.22 7.85
C ASN A 135 13.66 24.24 8.46
N THR A 136 14.04 22.98 8.72
CA THR A 136 13.13 21.94 9.24
C THR A 136 13.30 21.64 10.73
N ALA A 137 14.30 22.24 11.38
CA ALA A 137 14.60 22.00 12.80
C ALA A 137 13.73 22.81 13.78
N ALA A 138 12.91 23.75 13.31
CA ALA A 138 12.17 24.69 14.17
C ALA A 138 10.69 24.33 14.43
N ASP A 139 10.18 23.20 13.93
CA ASP A 139 8.73 22.93 13.95
C ASP A 139 8.39 21.45 14.23
N ARG A 140 9.03 20.86 15.24
CA ARG A 140 8.88 19.43 15.60
C ARG A 140 8.20 19.18 16.95
N ASP A 141 7.30 20.08 17.38
CA ASP A 141 6.56 19.85 18.62
C ASP A 141 5.07 20.18 18.47
N SER A 142 4.29 19.13 18.17
CA SER A 142 2.84 18.92 18.38
C SER A 142 2.16 18.22 17.18
N GLY A 143 1.78 16.94 17.37
CA GLY A 143 0.83 16.20 16.50
C GLY A 143 1.27 15.98 15.05
N GLY A 144 1.84 14.79 14.80
CA GLY A 144 2.38 14.29 13.53
C GLY A 144 1.71 14.85 12.26
N ASP A 145 2.35 15.85 11.67
CA ASP A 145 2.03 16.32 10.33
C ASP A 145 2.65 15.39 9.28
N ILE A 146 1.83 14.54 8.64
CA ILE A 146 2.27 13.72 7.51
C ILE A 146 2.23 14.47 6.17
N SER A 147 1.76 15.72 6.16
CA SER A 147 1.66 16.53 4.95
C SER A 147 2.98 17.26 4.69
N ILE A 148 3.97 16.48 4.23
CA ILE A 148 5.32 16.94 3.87
C ILE A 148 5.20 18.21 3.01
N VAL A 149 5.81 19.31 3.48
CA VAL A 149 6.03 20.52 2.68
C VAL A 149 6.86 20.07 1.48
N THR A 150 6.27 20.08 0.29
CA THR A 150 6.92 19.65 -0.95
C THR A 150 7.99 20.67 -1.35
N ALA A 151 9.13 20.64 -0.68
CA ALA A 151 10.39 20.86 -1.37
C ALA A 151 10.37 19.89 -2.56
N ALA A 152 10.54 20.43 -3.77
CA ALA A 152 10.35 19.75 -5.05
C ALA A 152 10.57 18.24 -4.95
N THR A 153 9.55 17.44 -5.27
CA THR A 153 9.63 15.97 -5.28
C THR A 153 10.77 15.56 -6.20
N VAL A 154 11.97 15.33 -5.65
CA VAL A 154 13.09 14.78 -6.39
C VAL A 154 12.80 13.29 -6.53
N PRO A 155 12.59 12.77 -7.76
CA PRO A 155 12.36 11.35 -7.93
C PRO A 155 13.54 10.58 -7.35
N ASN A 156 13.27 9.74 -6.35
CA ASN A 156 14.30 8.83 -5.88
C ASN A 156 14.44 7.70 -6.92
N HIS A 157 15.31 7.89 -7.90
CA HIS A 157 15.58 6.90 -8.96
C HIS A 157 16.07 5.54 -8.44
N THR A 158 16.43 5.45 -7.15
CA THR A 158 16.85 4.20 -6.50
C THR A 158 15.74 3.51 -5.70
N ALA A 159 14.58 4.15 -5.51
CA ALA A 159 13.45 3.52 -4.85
C ALA A 159 12.86 2.43 -5.76
N LYS A 160 12.68 1.22 -5.23
CA LYS A 160 11.82 0.23 -5.87
C LYS A 160 10.39 0.77 -5.80
N ASN A 161 9.83 1.19 -6.92
CA ASN A 161 8.45 1.60 -6.91
C ASN A 161 7.56 0.36 -6.82
N ALA A 162 6.70 0.32 -5.80
CA ALA A 162 5.66 -0.66 -5.64
C ALA A 162 4.32 0.01 -6.00
N PHE A 163 3.79 -0.33 -7.17
CA PHE A 163 2.55 0.23 -7.69
C PHE A 163 1.51 -0.88 -7.81
N PRO A 164 0.72 -1.14 -6.76
CA PRO A 164 -0.52 -1.87 -6.99
C PRO A 164 -1.37 -1.14 -8.03
N ASP A 165 -2.03 -1.89 -8.90
CA ASP A 165 -2.87 -1.32 -9.95
C ASP A 165 -4.00 -0.45 -9.39
N VAL A 166 -4.67 -0.92 -8.33
CA VAL A 166 -5.72 -0.15 -7.65
C VAL A 166 -5.61 -0.34 -6.14
N VAL A 167 -5.81 0.73 -5.37
CA VAL A 167 -5.99 0.66 -3.93
C VAL A 167 -7.30 1.32 -3.53
N LEU A 168 -7.93 0.81 -2.48
CA LEU A 168 -8.99 1.55 -1.80
C LEU A 168 -8.36 2.33 -0.66
N CYS A 169 -8.40 3.66 -0.75
CA CYS A 169 -7.81 4.57 0.21
C CYS A 169 -8.87 5.09 1.18
N HIS A 170 -8.62 4.94 2.47
CA HIS A 170 -9.34 5.63 3.53
C HIS A 170 -8.55 6.88 3.91
N THR A 171 -9.18 8.05 3.84
CA THR A 171 -8.55 9.33 4.20
C THR A 171 -9.39 10.04 5.25
N CYS A 172 -8.79 10.40 6.38
CA CYS A 172 -9.38 11.32 7.34
C CYS A 172 -8.69 12.66 7.25
N SER A 173 -9.47 13.73 7.14
CA SER A 173 -8.98 15.10 7.11
C SER A 173 -9.66 15.93 8.20
N VAL A 174 -8.90 16.82 8.82
CA VAL A 174 -9.38 17.80 9.78
C VAL A 174 -9.34 19.19 9.16
N LYS A 175 -10.34 20.01 9.45
CA LYS A 175 -10.31 21.44 9.08
C LYS A 175 -9.27 22.15 9.93
N THR A 176 -8.51 23.04 9.33
CA THR A 176 -7.46 23.80 10.00
C THR A 176 -7.76 25.29 9.91
N MET A 177 -7.38 26.05 10.93
CA MET A 177 -7.49 27.51 10.89
C MET A 177 -6.57 28.07 9.80
N ARG A 178 -7.03 29.12 9.12
CA ARG A 178 -6.22 29.79 8.11
C ARG A 178 -4.98 30.41 8.78
N PRO A 179 -3.76 30.10 8.31
CA PRO A 179 -2.54 30.64 8.90
C PRO A 179 -2.43 32.15 8.65
N SER A 180 -1.66 32.87 9.49
CA SER A 180 -1.42 34.31 9.31
C SER A 180 -0.27 34.61 8.34
N LYS A 181 0.66 33.66 8.16
CA LYS A 181 1.83 33.81 7.28
C LYS A 181 1.45 33.59 5.82
N LYS A 182 1.70 34.58 4.96
CA LYS A 182 1.30 34.58 3.53
C LYS A 182 1.78 33.33 2.77
N ASP A 183 3.01 32.87 3.00
CA ASP A 183 3.57 31.72 2.28
C ASP A 183 2.89 30.40 2.67
N VAL A 184 2.43 30.29 3.92
CA VAL A 184 1.70 29.12 4.42
C VAL A 184 0.24 29.15 3.98
N CYS A 185 -0.35 30.35 3.77
CA CYS A 185 -1.71 30.50 3.25
C CYS A 185 -1.87 29.84 1.88
N VAL A 186 -0.89 29.95 0.99
CA VAL A 186 -0.96 29.33 -0.35
C VAL A 186 -1.10 27.81 -0.25
N ALA A 187 -0.28 27.18 0.59
CA ALA A 187 -0.36 25.74 0.82
C ALA A 187 -1.68 25.33 1.49
N TRP A 188 -2.18 26.14 2.43
CA TRP A 188 -3.48 25.92 3.08
C TRP A 188 -4.64 26.03 2.07
N ASP A 189 -4.64 27.04 1.20
CA ASP A 189 -5.65 27.25 0.15
C ASP A 189 -5.64 26.07 -0.84
N HIS A 190 -4.46 25.60 -1.26
CA HIS A 190 -4.33 24.41 -2.13
C HIS A 190 -4.82 23.11 -1.48
N ARG A 191 -4.75 23.01 -0.14
CA ARG A 191 -5.29 21.90 0.64
C ARG A 191 -6.76 22.12 1.02
N LEU A 192 -7.42 23.14 0.47
CA LEU A 192 -8.82 23.49 0.73
C LEU A 192 -9.10 23.69 2.23
N GLY A 193 -8.12 24.23 2.95
CA GLY A 193 -8.16 24.46 4.40
C GLY A 193 -8.19 23.20 5.27
N GLN A 194 -7.82 22.05 4.72
CA GLN A 194 -7.79 20.78 5.41
C GLN A 194 -6.36 20.25 5.59
N LYS A 195 -6.19 19.40 6.61
CA LYS A 195 -4.99 18.60 6.83
C LYS A 195 -5.39 17.14 6.93
N THR A 196 -4.75 16.26 6.16
CA THR A 196 -4.93 14.82 6.30
C THR A 196 -4.34 14.38 7.64
N SER A 197 -5.19 13.92 8.54
CA SER A 197 -4.78 13.39 9.84
C SER A 197 -4.45 11.90 9.77
N HIS A 198 -5.05 11.18 8.81
CA HIS A 198 -4.88 9.75 8.65
C HIS A 198 -5.08 9.33 7.20
N GLN A 199 -4.29 8.35 6.75
CA GLN A 199 -4.46 7.71 5.46
C GLN A 199 -4.05 6.23 5.56
N CYS A 200 -4.97 5.32 5.22
CA CYS A 200 -4.66 3.88 5.11
C CYS A 200 -5.27 3.25 3.85
N PHE A 201 -4.90 1.99 3.60
CA PHE A 201 -5.27 1.26 2.38
C PHE A 201 -5.82 -0.12 2.75
N PRO A 202 -7.09 -0.20 3.17
CA PRO A 202 -7.71 -1.47 3.58
C PRO A 202 -7.84 -2.49 2.44
N ILE A 203 -7.79 -2.06 1.17
CA ILE A 203 -7.82 -2.96 0.01
C ILE A 203 -6.69 -2.62 -0.95
N ILE A 204 -5.99 -3.67 -1.40
CA ILE A 204 -5.03 -3.62 -2.51
C ILE A 204 -5.49 -4.58 -3.60
N VAL A 205 -5.43 -4.13 -4.84
CA VAL A 205 -5.87 -4.86 -6.03
C VAL A 205 -4.76 -4.89 -7.05
N GLU A 206 -4.56 -6.06 -7.63
CA GLU A 206 -3.64 -6.29 -8.74
C GLU A 206 -4.41 -6.91 -9.90
N VAL A 207 -4.22 -6.36 -11.09
CA VAL A 207 -4.99 -6.65 -12.27
C VAL A 207 -4.07 -7.17 -13.36
N LYS A 208 -4.15 -8.47 -13.63
CA LYS A 208 -3.55 -9.03 -14.83
C LYS A 208 -4.52 -9.01 -15.98
N ARG A 209 -3.97 -9.09 -17.19
CA ARG A 209 -4.75 -9.26 -18.42
C ARG A 209 -5.75 -10.41 -18.29
N GLY A 210 -6.84 -10.36 -19.06
CA GLY A 210 -7.76 -11.49 -19.16
C GLY A 210 -7.15 -12.70 -19.88
N PRO A 211 -7.62 -13.93 -19.58
CA PRO A 211 -7.34 -15.09 -20.43
C PRO A 211 -7.74 -14.84 -21.88
N SER A 212 -7.03 -15.46 -22.83
CA SER A 212 -7.36 -15.31 -24.24
C SER A 212 -8.79 -15.79 -24.55
N ARG A 213 -9.51 -15.01 -25.36
CA ARG A 213 -10.88 -15.28 -25.81
C ARG A 213 -11.02 -16.55 -26.65
N CYS A 214 -9.94 -17.11 -27.18
CA CYS A 214 -9.98 -18.37 -27.93
C CYS A 214 -9.92 -19.62 -27.03
N LEU A 215 -9.53 -19.46 -25.75
CA LEU A 215 -9.39 -20.58 -24.84
C LEU A 215 -10.76 -21.07 -24.36
N ARG A 216 -10.89 -22.39 -24.20
CA ARG A 216 -12.08 -23.06 -23.68
C ARG A 216 -11.69 -24.05 -22.58
N ASP A 217 -12.67 -24.44 -21.78
CA ASP A 217 -12.58 -25.54 -20.80
C ASP A 217 -11.29 -25.53 -19.96
N ASN A 218 -10.52 -26.62 -20.02
CA ASN A 218 -9.30 -26.80 -19.25
C ASN A 218 -8.21 -25.78 -19.61
N ALA A 219 -8.11 -25.36 -20.87
CA ALA A 219 -7.13 -24.36 -21.28
C ALA A 219 -7.48 -22.97 -20.74
N LEU A 220 -8.77 -22.61 -20.75
CA LEU A 220 -9.26 -21.38 -20.12
C LEU A 220 -9.03 -21.41 -18.61
N LYS A 221 -9.36 -22.53 -17.95
CA LYS A 221 -9.13 -22.73 -16.51
C LYS A 221 -7.65 -22.58 -16.15
N ALA A 222 -6.75 -23.24 -16.89
CA ALA A 222 -5.31 -23.15 -16.67
C ALA A 222 -4.78 -21.72 -16.86
N SER A 223 -5.19 -21.04 -17.94
CA SER A 223 -4.78 -19.65 -18.17
C SER A 223 -5.29 -18.70 -17.08
N LYS A 224 -6.54 -18.85 -16.64
CA LYS A 224 -7.12 -18.07 -15.54
C LYS A 224 -6.35 -18.30 -14.25
N THR A 225 -6.10 -19.54 -13.88
CA THR A 225 -5.35 -19.89 -12.67
C THR A 225 -3.94 -19.33 -12.69
N LYS A 226 -3.25 -19.42 -13.84
CA LYS A 226 -1.91 -18.84 -13.99
C LYS A 226 -1.91 -17.32 -13.77
N LEU A 227 -2.81 -16.60 -14.40
CA LEU A 227 -2.88 -15.12 -14.30
C LEU A 227 -3.26 -14.66 -12.89
N LEU A 228 -4.17 -15.37 -12.22
CA LEU A 228 -4.48 -15.09 -10.82
C LEU A 228 -3.28 -15.34 -9.92
N LEU A 229 -2.52 -16.43 -10.14
CA LEU A 229 -1.32 -16.72 -9.35
C LEU A 229 -0.23 -15.64 -9.54
N GLU A 230 -0.08 -15.11 -10.76
CA GLU A 230 0.80 -13.97 -11.03
C GLU A 230 0.36 -12.73 -10.22
N ALA A 231 -0.93 -12.36 -10.27
CA ALA A 231 -1.47 -11.26 -9.46
C ALA A 231 -1.27 -11.46 -7.95
N GLU A 232 -1.43 -12.69 -7.47
CA GLU A 232 -1.31 -13.04 -6.06
C GLU A 232 0.12 -12.90 -5.55
N SER A 233 1.10 -13.35 -6.35
CA SER A 233 2.52 -13.17 -6.03
C SER A 233 2.88 -11.70 -5.86
N ASP A 234 2.39 -10.84 -6.76
CA ASP A 234 2.65 -9.40 -6.70
C ASP A 234 1.94 -8.75 -5.50
N LEU A 235 0.70 -9.15 -5.20
CA LEU A 235 -0.04 -8.69 -4.03
C LEU A 235 0.66 -9.02 -2.71
N ILE A 236 1.26 -10.21 -2.57
CA ILE A 236 2.01 -10.57 -1.35
C ILE A 236 3.17 -9.59 -1.13
N TYR A 237 3.90 -9.25 -2.19
CA TYR A 237 4.94 -8.22 -2.10
C TYR A 237 4.35 -6.86 -1.72
N TYR A 238 3.27 -6.39 -2.36
CA TYR A 238 2.67 -5.09 -2.03
C TYR A 238 2.12 -5.01 -0.60
N MET A 239 1.53 -6.09 -0.10
CA MET A 239 1.09 -6.16 1.29
C MET A 239 2.27 -6.09 2.26
N SER A 240 3.42 -6.68 1.93
CA SER A 240 4.62 -6.55 2.76
C SER A 240 5.06 -5.09 2.89
N ILE A 241 5.04 -4.35 1.78
CA ILE A 241 5.37 -2.93 1.71
C ILE A 241 4.35 -2.10 2.48
N LEU A 242 3.06 -2.42 2.35
CA LEU A 242 1.99 -1.76 3.10
C LEU A 242 2.19 -1.89 4.61
N PHE A 243 2.38 -3.11 5.11
CA PHE A 243 2.52 -3.35 6.55
C PHE A 243 3.78 -2.74 7.14
N GLN A 244 4.84 -2.61 6.34
CA GLN A 244 6.04 -1.86 6.73
C GLN A 244 5.77 -0.35 6.82
N ARG A 245 5.03 0.19 5.84
CA ARG A 245 4.70 1.62 5.77
C ARG A 245 3.72 2.03 6.87
N ASP A 246 2.69 1.23 7.11
CA ASP A 246 1.66 1.50 8.12
C ASP A 246 1.81 0.51 9.27
N PRO A 247 2.59 0.84 10.33
CA PRO A 247 2.82 -0.05 11.46
C PRO A 247 1.56 -0.33 12.30
N ASN A 248 0.46 0.39 12.07
CA ASN A 248 -0.80 0.19 12.77
C ASN A 248 -1.81 -0.66 11.96
N ALA A 249 -1.56 -0.88 10.66
CA ALA A 249 -2.39 -1.76 9.84
C ALA A 249 -2.23 -3.23 10.32
N SER A 250 -3.26 -3.75 10.98
CA SER A 250 -3.30 -5.15 11.45
C SER A 250 -3.66 -6.14 10.35
N SER A 251 -4.44 -5.70 9.36
CA SER A 251 -4.90 -6.55 8.26
C SER A 251 -5.19 -5.74 6.99
N VAL A 252 -5.21 -6.41 5.85
CA VAL A 252 -5.53 -5.84 4.53
C VAL A 252 -6.29 -6.87 3.68
N ILE A 253 -7.16 -6.39 2.81
CA ILE A 253 -7.86 -7.21 1.81
C ILE A 253 -7.06 -7.16 0.50
N ALA A 254 -6.72 -8.32 -0.03
CA ALA A 254 -6.04 -8.45 -1.32
C ALA A 254 -6.99 -9.05 -2.36
N ILE A 255 -7.05 -8.43 -3.53
CA ILE A 255 -7.97 -8.81 -4.61
C ILE A 255 -7.20 -9.00 -5.93
N PRO A 256 -6.82 -10.23 -6.29
CA PRO A 256 -6.27 -10.52 -7.61
C PRO A 256 -7.36 -10.56 -8.69
N PHE A 257 -7.06 -9.96 -9.84
CA PHE A 257 -7.86 -10.07 -11.05
C PHE A 257 -7.07 -10.70 -12.20
N ALA A 258 -7.78 -11.49 -13.01
CA ALA A 258 -7.34 -11.97 -14.32
C ALA A 258 -8.42 -11.59 -15.35
N GLY A 259 -8.33 -10.37 -15.88
CA GLY A 259 -9.44 -9.72 -16.58
C GLY A 259 -10.65 -9.56 -15.65
N GLY A 260 -11.83 -10.05 -16.05
CA GLY A 260 -13.04 -10.00 -15.22
C GLY A 260 -13.12 -11.06 -14.12
N TRP A 261 -12.18 -12.02 -14.08
CA TRP A 261 -12.15 -13.07 -13.06
C TRP A 261 -11.43 -12.60 -11.81
N TRP A 262 -12.02 -12.82 -10.63
CA TRP A 262 -11.44 -12.33 -9.39
C TRP A 262 -11.78 -13.21 -8.19
N ARG A 263 -11.04 -13.00 -7.11
CA ARG A 263 -11.30 -13.53 -5.76
C ARG A 263 -10.71 -12.56 -4.74
N TRP A 264 -11.00 -12.76 -3.46
CA TRP A 264 -10.40 -11.92 -2.41
C TRP A 264 -10.05 -12.73 -1.18
N VAL A 265 -9.09 -12.22 -0.41
CA VAL A 265 -8.67 -12.75 0.87
C VAL A 265 -8.31 -11.58 1.79
N GLN A 266 -8.73 -11.65 3.05
CA GLN A 266 -8.17 -10.81 4.11
C GLN A 266 -6.92 -11.49 4.67
N PHE A 267 -5.82 -10.74 4.74
CA PHE A 267 -4.57 -11.14 5.36
C PHE A 267 -4.32 -10.32 6.60
N ASP A 268 -3.91 -11.00 7.66
CA ASP A 268 -3.34 -10.33 8.82
C ASP A 268 -1.86 -10.05 8.56
N ARG A 269 -1.28 -9.06 9.25
CA ARG A 269 0.16 -8.76 9.15
C ARG A 269 1.02 -10.00 9.36
N ALA A 270 0.63 -10.86 10.29
CA ALA A 270 1.36 -12.08 10.61
C ALA A 270 1.40 -13.08 9.45
N ASP A 271 0.43 -13.04 8.52
CA ASP A 271 0.38 -13.92 7.36
C ASP A 271 1.44 -13.56 6.31
N ILE A 272 1.84 -12.30 6.25
CA ILE A 272 2.67 -11.77 5.15
C ILE A 272 4.14 -11.72 5.57
N PRO A 273 5.08 -12.17 4.72
CA PRO A 273 6.50 -11.99 4.99
C PRO A 273 6.88 -10.50 4.88
N PRO A 274 7.80 -10.01 5.73
CA PRO A 274 8.24 -8.62 5.68
C PRO A 274 9.05 -8.31 4.39
N PRO A 275 9.17 -7.03 3.99
CA PRO A 275 9.82 -6.64 2.73
C PRO A 275 11.26 -7.11 2.55
N ALA A 276 11.99 -7.32 3.66
CA ALA A 276 13.37 -7.77 3.65
C ALA A 276 13.57 -9.08 2.86
N PHE A 277 12.55 -9.96 2.84
CA PHE A 277 12.59 -11.21 2.10
C PHE A 277 12.54 -11.06 0.57
N PHE A 278 12.12 -9.89 0.08
CA PHE A 278 12.04 -9.56 -1.35
C PHE A 278 13.24 -8.70 -1.82
N ALA A 279 14.14 -8.33 -0.91
CA ALA A 279 15.41 -7.71 -1.27
C ALA A 279 16.34 -8.76 -1.90
N LYS A 280 17.22 -8.32 -2.82
CA LYS A 280 18.15 -9.24 -3.52
C LYS A 280 18.95 -10.07 -2.50
N PRO A 281 19.25 -11.34 -2.82
CA PRO A 281 19.39 -12.44 -1.85
C PRO A 281 20.71 -12.46 -1.07
N ARG A 282 21.37 -11.32 -0.84
CA ARG A 282 22.77 -11.40 -0.43
C ARG A 282 23.00 -11.96 0.98
N HIS A 283 22.05 -11.88 1.93
CA HIS A 283 22.35 -12.27 3.31
C HIS A 283 21.15 -12.72 4.19
N ILE A 284 20.17 -13.48 3.66
CA ILE A 284 19.20 -14.14 4.57
C ILE A 284 19.77 -15.48 5.04
N SER A 285 19.56 -15.82 6.31
CA SER A 285 19.93 -17.14 6.83
C SER A 285 19.03 -18.23 6.23
N ALA A 286 19.50 -19.48 6.20
CA ALA A 286 18.68 -20.60 5.74
C ALA A 286 17.37 -20.75 6.52
N GLU A 287 17.38 -20.40 7.81
CA GLU A 287 16.18 -20.38 8.65
C GLU A 287 15.19 -19.29 8.20
N ALA A 288 15.68 -18.09 7.92
CA ALA A 288 14.86 -16.99 7.42
C ALA A 288 14.26 -17.35 6.05
N GLU A 289 15.05 -17.94 5.15
CA GLU A 289 14.57 -18.43 3.86
C GLU A 289 13.46 -19.50 4.02
N ALA A 290 13.61 -20.44 4.95
CA ALA A 290 12.58 -21.43 5.24
C ALA A 290 11.27 -20.79 5.75
N ILE A 291 11.38 -19.77 6.61
CA ILE A 291 10.22 -19.00 7.10
C ILE A 291 9.53 -18.27 5.94
N TYR A 292 10.30 -17.67 5.04
CA TYR A 292 9.76 -17.01 3.85
C TYR A 292 8.97 -17.97 2.99
N VAL A 293 9.57 -19.10 2.59
CA VAL A 293 8.93 -20.12 1.76
C VAL A 293 7.64 -20.63 2.42
N LEU A 294 7.67 -20.81 3.75
CA LEU A 294 6.49 -21.24 4.50
C LEU A 294 5.37 -20.19 4.43
N LYS A 295 5.67 -18.91 4.70
CA LYS A 295 4.70 -17.82 4.71
C LYS A 295 4.15 -17.52 3.32
N ASP A 296 5.02 -17.37 2.33
CA ASP A 296 4.63 -17.14 0.94
C ASP A 296 3.74 -18.27 0.42
N GLY A 297 4.18 -19.52 0.63
CA GLY A 297 3.38 -20.69 0.29
C GLY A 297 2.04 -20.77 1.05
N ALA A 298 1.99 -20.36 2.31
CA ALA A 298 0.75 -20.29 3.08
C ALA A 298 -0.21 -19.23 2.55
N ALA A 299 0.31 -18.05 2.19
CA ALA A 299 -0.48 -16.97 1.62
C ALA A 299 -1.09 -17.35 0.27
N LEU A 300 -0.29 -17.95 -0.63
CA LEU A 300 -0.77 -18.48 -1.92
C LEU A 300 -1.82 -19.58 -1.73
N ARG A 301 -1.63 -20.48 -0.76
CA ARG A 301 -2.66 -21.49 -0.41
C ARG A 301 -3.95 -20.84 0.10
N LYS A 302 -3.86 -19.74 0.87
CA LYS A 302 -5.04 -18.99 1.36
C LYS A 302 -5.87 -18.43 0.20
N PHE A 303 -5.23 -17.95 -0.87
CA PHE A 303 -5.92 -17.60 -2.13
C PHE A 303 -6.51 -18.81 -2.84
N ALA A 304 -5.72 -19.89 -2.99
CA ALA A 304 -6.11 -21.08 -3.73
C ALA A 304 -7.41 -21.73 -3.22
N THR A 305 -7.71 -21.60 -1.92
CA THR A 305 -8.94 -22.13 -1.31
C THR A 305 -10.18 -21.28 -1.56
N ARG A 306 -10.03 -20.05 -2.08
CA ARG A 306 -11.17 -19.16 -2.33
C ARG A 306 -11.80 -19.40 -3.70
N PRO A 307 -13.14 -19.39 -3.79
CA PRO A 307 -13.83 -19.45 -5.07
C PRO A 307 -13.49 -18.25 -5.94
N THR A 308 -13.50 -18.46 -7.26
CA THR A 308 -13.31 -17.40 -8.25
C THR A 308 -14.66 -16.98 -8.81
N TYR A 309 -14.89 -15.68 -8.88
CA TYR A 309 -16.09 -15.07 -9.42
C TYR A 309 -15.77 -14.30 -10.70
N TYR A 310 -16.81 -13.93 -11.43
CA TYR A 310 -16.69 -13.12 -12.63
C TYR A 310 -17.50 -11.84 -12.47
N LEU A 311 -16.86 -10.70 -12.72
CA LEU A 311 -17.40 -9.37 -12.47
C LEU A 311 -18.73 -9.14 -13.22
N GLY A 312 -19.70 -8.51 -12.54
CA GLY A 312 -21.02 -8.21 -13.09
C GLY A 312 -22.04 -9.35 -13.02
N GLN A 313 -21.66 -10.53 -12.53
CA GLN A 313 -22.60 -11.63 -12.28
C GLN A 313 -23.22 -11.55 -10.88
N THR A 314 -24.45 -12.04 -10.70
CA THR A 314 -25.13 -12.06 -9.39
C THR A 314 -24.34 -12.75 -8.28
N ALA A 315 -23.60 -13.83 -8.60
CA ALA A 315 -22.73 -14.49 -7.62
C ALA A 315 -21.55 -13.60 -7.19
N SER A 316 -20.97 -12.85 -8.12
CA SER A 316 -19.94 -11.85 -7.85
C SER A 316 -20.48 -10.71 -7.00
N ASP A 317 -21.70 -10.25 -7.26
CA ASP A 317 -22.33 -9.16 -6.52
C ASP A 317 -22.57 -9.52 -5.05
N LYS A 318 -23.06 -10.75 -4.81
CA LYS A 318 -23.18 -11.31 -3.46
C LYS A 318 -21.83 -11.37 -2.75
N GLU A 319 -20.78 -11.71 -3.48
CA GLU A 319 -19.43 -11.77 -2.92
C GLU A 319 -18.87 -10.39 -2.58
N TRP A 320 -19.11 -9.36 -3.40
CA TRP A 320 -18.76 -7.99 -3.06
C TRP A 320 -19.49 -7.48 -1.82
N ALA A 321 -20.79 -7.80 -1.69
CA ALA A 321 -21.55 -7.51 -0.49
C ALA A 321 -20.92 -8.19 0.75
N ARG A 322 -20.52 -9.46 0.61
CA ARG A 322 -19.83 -10.22 1.66
C ARG A 322 -18.48 -9.60 2.03
N LEU A 323 -17.64 -9.29 1.05
CA LEU A 323 -16.35 -8.63 1.26
C LEU A 323 -16.52 -7.34 2.06
N ARG A 324 -17.47 -6.50 1.65
CA ARG A 324 -17.76 -5.24 2.33
C ARG A 324 -18.15 -5.49 3.78
N GLN A 325 -19.09 -6.40 4.01
CA GLN A 325 -19.68 -6.63 5.32
C GLN A 325 -18.75 -7.36 6.29
N ASP A 326 -18.09 -8.41 5.82
CA ASP A 326 -17.38 -9.37 6.66
C ASP A 326 -15.91 -9.00 6.84
N ALA A 327 -15.34 -8.14 5.98
CA ALA A 327 -13.94 -7.77 6.03
C ALA A 327 -13.72 -6.25 6.04
N LEU A 328 -14.24 -5.52 5.04
CA LEU A 328 -13.92 -4.09 4.91
C LEU A 328 -14.44 -3.26 6.09
N LEU A 329 -15.71 -3.43 6.46
CA LEU A 329 -16.30 -2.73 7.60
C LEU A 329 -15.56 -3.03 8.92
N PRO A 330 -15.32 -4.30 9.30
CA PRO A 330 -14.52 -4.63 10.48
C PRO A 330 -13.13 -3.99 10.49
N ILE A 331 -12.42 -3.98 9.36
CA ILE A 331 -11.10 -3.35 9.26
C ILE A 331 -11.19 -1.86 9.57
N LEU A 332 -12.17 -1.16 8.97
CA LEU A 332 -12.35 0.27 9.17
C LEU A 332 -12.77 0.60 10.62
N GLU A 333 -13.64 -0.20 11.22
CA GLU A 333 -14.08 -0.06 12.61
C GLU A 333 -12.91 -0.24 13.59
N ALA A 334 -12.10 -1.30 13.41
CA ALA A 334 -10.89 -1.52 14.21
C ALA A 334 -9.84 -0.41 14.00
N HIS A 335 -9.78 0.17 12.80
CA HIS A 335 -8.89 1.30 12.53
C HIS A 335 -9.27 2.56 13.31
N ALA A 336 -10.58 2.83 13.48
CA ALA A 336 -11.06 3.97 14.24
C ALA A 336 -10.65 3.92 15.72
N THR A 337 -10.48 2.72 16.29
CA THR A 337 -10.01 2.54 17.68
C THR A 337 -8.49 2.58 17.79
N ASN A 338 -7.78 1.99 16.81
CA ASN A 338 -6.31 1.85 16.88
C ASN A 338 -5.58 3.15 16.53
N HIS A 339 -6.13 3.94 15.61
CA HIS A 339 -5.64 5.28 15.30
C HIS A 339 -6.43 6.29 16.11
N SER A 340 -6.20 6.30 17.43
CA SER A 340 -6.70 7.36 18.32
C SER A 340 -6.18 8.70 17.80
N THR A 341 -7.01 9.40 17.01
CA THR A 341 -6.76 10.78 16.57
C THR A 341 -6.83 11.78 17.72
N SER A 342 -7.03 11.32 18.96
CA SER A 342 -6.72 12.07 20.18
C SER A 342 -5.21 12.29 20.26
N GLY A 343 -4.69 13.13 19.36
CA GLY A 343 -3.66 14.06 19.76
C GLY A 343 -4.18 14.83 20.98
N PRO A 344 -3.28 15.29 21.88
CA PRO A 344 -3.68 16.06 23.05
C PRO A 344 -4.64 17.17 22.61
N ASN A 345 -5.83 17.22 23.22
CA ASN A 345 -6.87 18.21 22.90
C ASN A 345 -6.20 19.59 22.75
N ALA A 346 -6.32 20.19 21.57
CA ALA A 346 -5.82 21.53 21.28
C ALA A 346 -6.71 22.61 21.91
N ASP A 347 -7.30 22.31 23.07
CA ASP A 347 -7.98 23.25 23.95
C ASP A 347 -6.96 23.68 25.02
N ASN A 348 -5.96 24.46 24.61
CA ASN A 348 -5.13 25.29 25.49
C ASN A 348 -4.62 26.51 24.71
#